data_AF-A0A354BKX9-F1
#
_entry.id   AF-A0A354BKX9-F1
#
_cell.length_a   1.000
_cell.length_b   1.000
_cell.length_c   1.000
_cell.angle_alpha   90.00
_cell.angle_beta   90.00
_cell.angle_gamma   90.00
#
_symmetry.space_group_name_H-M   'P 1'
#
loop_
_entity.id
_entity.type
_entity.pdbx_description
1 polymer ?
#
loop_
_entity_poly.entity_id
_entity_poly.type
_entity_poly.pdbx_seq_one_letter_code
_entity_poly.pdbx_strand_id
1 'polypeptide(L)'
;MDAVGRPRSGSPPRKRALMNLRKGVVVGSMVFALVGVLASPPLLLASDHTRAKELLQQTCVHCHRLEGTAESRFKLHAPDLIWAGSKYQRSWLIRWLTGKEAPLYVKGYLWDLTNVPTKHPIVTEAEANALADYFAEHKKDPRVT
;
A
#
# COMPACT_ATOMS: atom_id res chain seq x y z
N MET A 1 30.93 -94.80 30.49
CA MET A 1 29.46 -94.81 30.43
C MET A 1 28.98 -93.47 30.94
N ASP A 2 28.84 -92.55 29.98
CA ASP A 2 27.77 -91.55 29.81
C ASP A 2 27.03 -91.10 31.09
N ALA A 3 27.14 -89.83 31.47
CA ALA A 3 26.24 -88.73 31.05
C ALA A 3 24.77 -89.02 31.47
N VAL A 4 24.04 -88.15 32.15
CA VAL A 4 23.66 -86.80 31.72
C VAL A 4 22.96 -86.12 32.89
N GLY A 5 23.50 -84.98 33.34
CA GLY A 5 22.77 -84.00 34.13
C GLY A 5 21.84 -83.18 33.23
N ARG A 6 20.60 -82.94 33.66
CA ARG A 6 19.66 -82.01 33.00
C ARG A 6 20.15 -80.57 33.15
N PRO A 7 20.09 -79.75 32.09
CA PRO A 7 20.27 -78.32 32.32
C PRO A 7 19.22 -77.43 31.63
N ARG A 8 19.20 -76.20 32.15
CA ARG A 8 18.93 -74.90 31.51
C ARG A 8 17.49 -74.36 31.55
N SER A 9 17.34 -73.44 32.50
CA SER A 9 16.70 -72.14 32.32
C SER A 9 17.01 -71.54 30.94
N GLY A 10 15.96 -71.14 30.22
CA GLY A 10 16.03 -70.38 28.98
C GLY A 10 15.20 -69.10 29.11
N SER A 11 15.84 -67.95 28.93
CA SER A 11 15.19 -66.64 28.74
C SER A 11 14.60 -66.54 27.32
N PRO A 12 13.51 -65.78 27.10
CA PRO A 12 13.13 -65.34 25.76
C PRO A 12 13.51 -63.86 25.47
N PRO A 13 13.48 -63.43 24.19
CA PRO A 13 14.45 -62.49 23.63
C PRO A 13 13.90 -61.12 23.21
N ARG A 14 14.83 -60.21 22.89
CA ARG A 14 14.64 -58.91 22.18
C ARG A 14 14.01 -59.07 20.78
N LYS A 15 13.05 -58.20 20.41
CA LYS A 15 12.79 -57.72 19.03
C LYS A 15 12.24 -56.28 19.08
N ARG A 16 13.03 -55.28 18.65
CA ARG A 16 13.05 -54.59 17.34
C ARG A 16 11.91 -53.56 17.13
N ALA A 17 12.39 -52.33 16.97
CA ALA A 17 11.77 -51.13 16.39
C ALA A 17 10.59 -51.30 15.42
N LEU A 18 9.60 -50.40 15.54
CA LEU A 18 9.08 -49.65 14.38
C LEU A 18 8.37 -48.36 14.83
N MET A 19 8.58 -47.32 14.04
CA MET A 19 8.08 -45.95 14.16
C MET A 19 6.55 -45.85 14.12
N ASN A 20 6.05 -44.70 14.59
CA ASN A 20 4.95 -43.88 14.05
C ASN A 20 3.97 -43.46 15.17
N LEU A 21 3.88 -42.18 15.51
CA LEU A 21 3.33 -41.03 14.75
C LEU A 21 1.98 -40.68 15.39
N ARG A 22 1.76 -39.36 15.56
CA ARG A 22 0.58 -38.70 16.16
C ARG A 22 0.46 -38.81 17.67
N LYS A 23 0.82 -37.70 18.33
CA LYS A 23 -0.04 -36.97 19.29
C LYS A 23 0.79 -35.84 19.90
N GLY A 24 1.01 -34.77 19.14
CA GLY A 24 1.77 -33.63 19.64
C GLY A 24 1.77 -32.45 18.71
N VAL A 25 0.60 -31.88 18.36
CA VAL A 25 0.55 -30.56 17.68
C VAL A 25 -0.70 -29.72 18.06
N VAL A 26 -1.78 -30.29 18.62
CA VAL A 26 -3.09 -29.59 18.61
C VAL A 26 -3.22 -28.40 19.60
N VAL A 27 -2.29 -28.17 20.53
CA VAL A 27 -2.43 -27.09 21.52
C VAL A 27 -1.73 -25.77 21.12
N GLY A 28 -0.91 -25.76 20.06
CA GLY A 28 -0.12 -24.58 19.67
C GLY A 28 -0.80 -23.56 18.74
N SER A 29 -1.93 -23.92 18.10
CA SER A 29 -2.40 -23.17 16.92
C SER A 29 -3.53 -22.17 17.17
N MET A 30 -4.14 -22.15 18.36
CA MET A 30 -5.27 -21.24 18.65
C MET A 30 -4.85 -19.86 19.17
N VAL A 31 -3.60 -19.69 19.63
CA VAL A 31 -3.11 -18.40 20.17
C VAL A 31 -2.54 -17.49 19.09
N PHE A 32 -2.04 -18.03 17.98
CA PHE A 32 -1.51 -17.23 16.86
C PHE A 32 -2.61 -16.63 15.95
N ALA A 33 -3.84 -17.15 16.00
CA ALA A 33 -4.92 -16.67 15.15
C ALA A 33 -5.65 -15.42 15.69
N LEU A 34 -5.52 -15.11 16.99
CA LEU A 34 -6.13 -13.92 17.62
C LEU A 34 -5.20 -12.70 17.70
N VAL A 35 -3.88 -12.89 17.55
CA VAL A 35 -2.89 -11.79 17.61
C VAL A 35 -2.63 -11.16 16.23
N GLY A 36 -2.87 -11.88 15.14
CA GLY A 36 -2.60 -11.40 13.77
C GLY A 36 -3.63 -10.41 13.20
N VAL A 37 -4.84 -10.32 13.77
CA VAL A 37 -5.93 -9.48 13.23
C VAL A 37 -5.82 -8.00 13.66
N LEU A 38 -4.98 -7.69 14.66
CA LEU A 38 -4.77 -6.32 15.14
C LEU A 38 -3.52 -5.64 14.55
N ALA A 39 -2.82 -6.29 13.61
CA ALA A 39 -1.54 -5.83 13.06
C ALA A 39 -1.62 -5.05 11.73
N SER A 40 -2.82 -4.69 11.26
CA SER A 40 -2.96 -3.72 10.17
C SER A 40 -2.92 -2.31 10.76
N PRO A 41 -2.20 -1.32 10.19
CA PRO A 41 -2.08 0.01 10.77
C PRO A 41 -3.07 1.01 10.13
N PRO A 42 -4.35 1.08 10.57
CA PRO A 42 -5.23 2.18 10.15
C PRO A 42 -4.67 3.53 10.60
N LEU A 43 -3.85 3.55 11.66
CA LEU A 43 -3.20 4.75 12.17
C LEU A 43 -2.19 5.34 11.18
N LEU A 44 -1.45 4.51 10.42
CA LEU A 44 -0.47 5.02 9.44
C LEU A 44 -1.17 5.63 8.23
N LEU A 45 -2.23 4.98 7.72
CA LEU A 45 -3.04 5.56 6.65
C LEU A 45 -3.68 6.87 7.10
N ALA A 46 -4.29 6.91 8.29
CA ALA A 46 -4.91 8.13 8.82
C ALA A 46 -3.90 9.29 8.97
N SER A 47 -2.66 9.00 9.39
CA SER A 47 -1.59 10.01 9.43
C SER A 47 -1.19 10.47 8.03
N ASP A 48 -1.10 9.55 7.06
CA ASP A 48 -0.76 9.88 5.68
C ASP A 48 -1.84 10.72 5.00
N HIS A 49 -3.12 10.43 5.24
CA HIS A 49 -4.24 11.26 4.77
C HIS A 49 -4.19 12.67 5.34
N THR A 50 -3.89 12.79 6.64
CA THR A 50 -3.79 14.09 7.30
C THR A 50 -2.63 14.90 6.71
N ARG A 51 -1.47 14.25 6.52
CA ARG A 51 -0.29 14.87 5.91
C ARG A 51 -0.53 15.27 4.46
N ALA A 52 -1.18 14.41 3.66
CA ALA A 52 -1.54 14.70 2.28
C ALA A 52 -2.50 15.91 2.20
N LYS A 53 -3.52 15.93 3.06
CA LYS A 53 -4.47 17.05 3.14
C LYS A 53 -3.76 18.35 3.50
N GLU A 54 -2.87 18.33 4.49
CA GLU A 54 -2.09 19.51 4.89
C GLU A 54 -1.22 20.02 3.73
N LEU A 55 -0.49 19.14 3.06
CA LEU A 55 0.35 19.49 1.91
C LEU A 55 -0.47 20.11 0.76
N LEU A 56 -1.66 19.55 0.49
CA LEU A 56 -2.58 20.12 -0.48
C LEU A 56 -2.97 21.56 -0.12
N GLN A 57 -3.34 21.80 1.13
CA GLN A 57 -3.77 23.12 1.61
C GLN A 57 -2.64 24.15 1.73
N GLN A 58 -1.41 23.70 1.98
CA GLN A 58 -0.26 24.60 2.15
C GLN A 58 0.46 24.91 0.83
N THR A 59 0.34 24.06 -0.19
CA THR A 59 1.16 24.18 -1.40
C THR A 59 0.34 24.11 -2.68
N CYS A 60 -0.55 23.13 -2.81
CA CYS A 60 -1.20 22.86 -4.10
C CYS A 60 -2.35 23.83 -4.39
N VAL A 61 -3.11 24.24 -3.36
CA VAL A 61 -4.28 25.11 -3.52
C VAL A 61 -3.97 26.52 -4.03
N HIS A 62 -2.72 26.96 -3.93
CA HIS A 62 -2.29 28.25 -4.47
C HIS A 62 -2.43 28.34 -6.00
N CYS A 63 -2.36 27.19 -6.69
CA CYS A 63 -2.52 27.12 -8.14
C CYS A 63 -3.73 26.28 -8.57
N HIS A 64 -4.05 25.23 -7.80
CA HIS A 64 -5.07 24.25 -8.14
C HIS A 64 -6.32 24.42 -7.30
N ARG A 65 -7.49 24.27 -7.92
CA ARG A 65 -8.74 24.17 -7.20
C ARG A 65 -9.09 22.71 -6.91
N LEU A 66 -9.51 22.44 -5.68
CA LEU A 66 -9.82 21.08 -5.19
C LEU A 66 -11.32 20.79 -5.09
N GLU A 67 -12.18 21.81 -5.20
CA GLU A 67 -13.64 21.70 -5.04
C GLU A 67 -14.38 22.64 -6.00
N GLY A 68 -15.69 22.45 -6.15
CA GLY A 68 -16.54 23.24 -7.03
C GLY A 68 -16.81 22.56 -8.37
N THR A 69 -17.29 23.35 -9.34
CA THR A 69 -17.65 22.87 -10.68
C THR A 69 -16.49 23.05 -11.65
N ALA A 70 -16.31 22.11 -12.57
CA ALA A 70 -15.30 22.22 -13.62
C ALA A 70 -15.39 23.56 -14.35
N GLU A 71 -14.25 24.21 -14.55
CA GLU A 71 -14.18 25.51 -15.22
C GLU A 71 -13.25 25.47 -16.43
N SER A 72 -13.43 26.43 -17.33
CA SER A 72 -12.65 26.53 -18.53
C SER A 72 -11.19 26.87 -18.21
N ARG A 73 -10.26 26.24 -18.94
CA ARG A 73 -8.82 26.56 -18.88
C ARG A 73 -8.50 28.04 -19.10
N PHE A 74 -9.39 28.79 -19.75
CA PHE A 74 -9.18 30.22 -19.99
C PHE A 74 -9.25 31.07 -18.72
N LYS A 75 -9.83 30.52 -17.65
CA LYS A 75 -10.02 31.19 -16.35
C LYS A 75 -9.16 30.61 -15.23
N LEU A 76 -8.44 29.51 -15.50
CA LEU A 76 -7.71 28.75 -14.49
C LEU A 76 -6.21 28.91 -14.66
N HIS A 77 -5.51 29.07 -13.53
CA HIS A 77 -4.06 29.15 -13.50
C HIS A 77 -3.39 27.77 -13.65
N ALA A 78 -4.01 26.72 -13.10
CA ALA A 78 -3.59 25.33 -13.25
C ALA A 78 -4.82 24.41 -13.43
N PRO A 79 -4.64 23.15 -13.88
CA PRO A 79 -5.76 22.22 -14.02
C PRO A 79 -6.52 22.00 -12.71
N ASP A 80 -7.85 21.96 -12.75
CA ASP A 80 -8.64 21.55 -11.60
C ASP A 80 -8.26 20.14 -11.13
N LEU A 81 -8.25 19.94 -9.82
CA LEU A 81 -8.03 18.64 -9.16
C LEU A 81 -9.31 18.11 -8.49
N ILE A 82 -10.46 18.73 -8.77
CA ILE A 82 -11.77 18.35 -8.21
C ILE A 82 -12.11 16.87 -8.39
N TRP A 83 -11.59 16.24 -9.46
CA TRP A 83 -11.74 14.82 -9.77
C TRP A 83 -10.42 14.11 -10.08
N ALA A 84 -9.33 14.54 -9.44
CA ALA A 84 -8.00 14.00 -9.72
C ALA A 84 -7.91 12.47 -9.53
N GLY A 85 -8.67 11.90 -8.59
CA GLY A 85 -8.70 10.47 -8.31
C GLY A 85 -9.29 9.63 -9.45
N SER A 86 -10.29 10.17 -10.17
CA SER A 86 -10.85 9.51 -11.35
C SER A 86 -10.06 9.78 -12.62
N LYS A 87 -9.30 10.88 -12.67
CA LYS A 87 -8.63 11.35 -13.88
C LYS A 87 -7.26 10.72 -14.12
N TYR A 88 -6.48 10.50 -13.06
CA TYR A 88 -5.08 10.11 -13.19
C TYR A 88 -4.83 8.68 -12.71
N GLN A 89 -4.01 7.94 -13.46
CA GLN A 89 -3.52 6.65 -13.01
C GLN A 89 -2.53 6.86 -11.85
N ARG A 90 -2.70 6.12 -10.75
CA ARG A 90 -1.86 6.23 -9.53
C ARG A 90 -0.36 6.21 -9.83
N SER A 91 0.09 5.24 -10.62
CA SER A 91 1.51 5.08 -10.94
C SER A 91 2.07 6.26 -11.74
N TRP A 92 1.30 6.78 -12.69
CA TRP A 92 1.67 7.98 -13.44
C TRP A 92 1.73 9.20 -12.52
N LEU A 93 0.74 9.40 -11.66
CA LEU A 93 0.68 10.55 -10.77
C LEU A 93 1.90 10.60 -9.82
N ILE A 94 2.32 9.45 -9.27
CA ILE A 94 3.51 9.37 -8.42
C ILE A 94 4.77 9.77 -9.19
N ARG A 95 4.94 9.26 -10.42
CA ARG A 95 6.09 9.63 -11.26
C ARG A 95 6.05 11.12 -11.65
N TRP A 96 4.87 11.66 -11.95
CA TRP A 96 4.67 13.08 -12.21
C TRP A 96 5.06 13.96 -11.03
N LEU A 97 4.52 13.67 -9.83
CA LEU A 97 4.79 14.43 -8.60
C LEU A 97 6.24 14.32 -8.12
N THR A 98 6.95 13.26 -8.51
CA THR A 98 8.38 13.09 -8.23
C THR A 98 9.30 13.55 -9.37
N GLY A 99 8.75 14.22 -10.40
CA GLY A 99 9.53 14.80 -11.49
C GLY A 99 10.11 13.79 -12.47
N LYS A 100 9.61 12.55 -12.49
CA LYS A 100 10.04 11.45 -13.37
C LYS A 100 9.25 11.40 -14.68
N GLU A 101 8.37 12.37 -14.93
CA GLU A 101 7.54 12.49 -16.13
C GLU A 101 7.77 13.84 -16.81
N ALA A 102 7.66 13.88 -18.13
CA ALA A 102 7.71 15.11 -18.90
C ALA A 102 6.49 16.00 -18.61
N PRO A 103 6.62 17.34 -18.69
CA PRO A 103 5.50 18.25 -18.46
C PRO A 103 4.29 17.93 -19.34
N LEU A 104 3.13 17.72 -18.70
CA LEU A 104 1.88 17.46 -19.41
C LEU A 104 1.54 18.58 -20.40
N TYR A 105 1.93 19.81 -20.06
CA TYR A 105 1.82 20.98 -20.93
C TYR A 105 3.21 21.60 -21.14
N VAL A 106 3.82 21.32 -22.29
CA VAL A 106 5.17 21.78 -22.65
C VAL A 106 5.30 23.31 -22.58
N LYS A 107 4.23 24.04 -22.93
CA LYS A 107 4.18 25.52 -22.90
C LYS A 107 3.52 26.08 -21.64
N GLY A 108 3.32 25.25 -20.61
CA GLY A 108 2.51 25.63 -19.44
C GLY A 108 1.00 25.48 -19.69
N TYR A 109 0.24 25.56 -18.60
CA TYR A 109 -1.22 25.37 -18.65
C TYR A 109 -1.97 26.61 -19.14
N LEU A 110 -1.48 27.80 -18.77
CA LEU A 110 -2.05 29.07 -19.17
C LEU A 110 -2.13 29.17 -20.71
N TRP A 111 -3.25 29.71 -21.18
CA TRP A 111 -3.45 29.98 -22.60
C TRP A 111 -2.63 31.19 -23.07
N ASP A 112 -2.39 32.14 -22.16
CA ASP A 112 -1.57 33.32 -22.37
C ASP A 112 -0.09 32.97 -22.21
N LEU A 113 0.64 32.97 -23.33
CA LEU A 113 2.05 32.61 -23.41
C LEU A 113 3.00 33.79 -23.14
N THR A 114 2.47 34.96 -22.78
CA THR A 114 3.31 36.11 -22.39
C THR A 114 3.97 35.91 -21.02
N ASN A 115 3.43 34.98 -20.21
CA ASN A 115 3.98 34.62 -18.92
C ASN A 115 5.00 33.48 -19.04
N VAL A 116 6.04 33.52 -18.20
CA VAL A 116 6.99 32.42 -18.08
C VAL A 116 6.31 31.25 -17.36
N PRO A 117 6.24 30.04 -17.95
CA PRO A 117 5.62 28.90 -17.29
C PRO A 117 6.30 28.57 -15.97
N THR A 118 5.54 28.54 -14.88
CA THR A 118 6.04 28.07 -13.58
C THR A 118 6.25 26.56 -13.62
N LYS A 119 7.41 26.09 -13.17
CA LYS A 119 7.67 24.65 -13.01
C LYS A 119 6.82 24.09 -11.87
N HIS A 120 6.20 22.93 -12.09
CA HIS A 120 5.44 22.25 -11.04
C HIS A 120 6.40 21.82 -9.91
N PRO A 121 6.05 22.04 -8.63
CA PRO A 121 6.86 21.58 -7.51
C PRO A 121 6.94 20.05 -7.48
N ILE A 122 8.08 19.51 -7.05
CA ILE A 122 8.24 18.07 -6.82
C ILE A 122 8.14 17.78 -5.32
N VAL A 123 7.65 16.60 -4.98
CA VAL A 123 7.53 16.13 -3.59
C VAL A 123 8.29 14.83 -3.40
N THR A 124 8.45 14.40 -2.15
CA THR A 124 9.08 13.11 -1.86
C THR A 124 8.23 11.95 -2.35
N GLU A 125 8.83 10.76 -2.52
CA GLU A 125 8.07 9.58 -2.95
C GLU A 125 6.98 9.17 -1.94
N ALA A 126 7.24 9.33 -0.64
CA ALA A 126 6.24 9.09 0.40
C ALA A 126 5.05 10.06 0.29
N GLU A 127 5.33 11.36 0.12
CA GLU A 127 4.28 12.36 -0.08
C GLU A 127 3.50 12.14 -1.38
N ALA A 128 4.17 11.76 -2.47
CA ALA A 128 3.52 11.44 -3.74
C ALA A 128 2.57 10.25 -3.62
N ASN A 129 2.96 9.21 -2.87
CA ASN A 129 2.08 8.07 -2.58
C ASN A 129 0.85 8.52 -1.76
N ALA A 130 1.08 9.24 -0.65
CA ALA A 130 0.00 9.73 0.20
C ALA A 130 -0.99 10.64 -0.55
N LEU A 131 -0.49 11.54 -1.42
CA LEU A 131 -1.31 12.38 -2.28
C LEU A 131 -2.13 11.57 -3.28
N ALA A 132 -1.53 10.56 -3.92
CA ALA A 132 -2.21 9.73 -4.89
C ALA A 132 -3.33 8.92 -4.24
N ASP A 133 -3.09 8.37 -3.05
CA ASP A 133 -4.09 7.63 -2.27
C ASP A 133 -5.22 8.56 -1.79
N TYR A 134 -4.86 9.75 -1.29
CA TYR A 134 -5.85 10.78 -0.91
C TYR A 134 -6.77 11.14 -2.08
N PHE A 135 -6.22 11.40 -3.27
CA PHE A 135 -7.03 11.72 -4.45
C PHE A 135 -7.92 10.56 -4.88
N ALA A 136 -7.37 9.35 -4.94
CA ALA A 136 -8.11 8.16 -5.34
C ALA A 136 -9.34 7.93 -4.45
N GLU A 137 -9.23 8.22 -3.15
CA GLU A 137 -10.34 8.09 -2.21
C GLU A 137 -11.31 9.28 -2.24
N HIS A 138 -10.79 10.51 -2.25
CA HIS A 138 -11.58 11.72 -1.93
C HIS A 138 -11.96 12.59 -3.14
N LYS A 139 -11.34 12.40 -4.31
CA LYS A 139 -11.54 13.24 -5.50
C LYS A 139 -12.02 12.41 -6.67
N LYS A 140 -13.15 11.73 -6.49
CA LYS A 140 -13.83 10.92 -7.50
C LYS A 140 -14.87 11.74 -8.27
N ASP A 141 -14.96 11.51 -9.57
CA ASP A 141 -16.04 12.01 -10.40
C ASP A 141 -17.25 11.05 -10.28
N PRO A 142 -18.39 11.50 -9.74
CA PRO A 142 -19.56 10.64 -9.55
C PRO A 142 -20.21 10.17 -10.87
N ARG A 143 -19.78 10.71 -12.03
CA ARG A 143 -20.32 10.35 -13.35
C ARG A 143 -19.61 9.15 -13.98
N VAL A 144 -18.48 8.72 -13.41
CA VAL A 144 -17.71 7.56 -13.87
C VAL A 144 -17.66 6.54 -12.73
N THR A 145 -18.71 5.72 -12.63
CA THR A 145 -18.83 4.60 -11.69
C THR A 145 -18.44 3.28 -12.35
#